data_AF-A0A258MA73-F1
#
_entry.id   AF-A0A258MA73-F1
#
_cell.length_a   1.000
_cell.length_b   1.000
_cell.length_c   1.000
_cell.angle_alpha   90.00
_cell.angle_beta   90.00
_cell.angle_gamma   90.00
#
_symmetry.space_group_name_H-M   'P 1'
#
loop_
_entity.id
_entity.type
_entity.pdbx_description
1 polymer ?
#
loop_
_entity_poly.entity_id
_entity_poly.type
_entity_poly.pdbx_seq_one_letter_code
_entity_poly.pdbx_strand_id
1 'polypeptide(L)'
;MDSTFVSKTNNKTTTWKVVLPFYGYGAISFLIASFLLVCSTNNITQHYFQPNTLAIVHLMALGWGTMVILGASHQLVPVLIEQELYSNKLGYLSFCLAAIGIPLLVYGFYIFDMGWPSKWGGRLIILAIIVYLFNIAKSMSMRKQENIHTVFLITAT
;
A
#
# COMPACT_ATOMS: atom_id res chain seq x y z
N MET A 1 -51.84 2.56 -5.67
CA MET A 1 -51.02 3.70 -5.20
C MET A 1 -49.71 3.11 -4.73
N ASP A 2 -48.73 3.22 -5.61
CA ASP A 2 -47.51 2.42 -5.64
C ASP A 2 -46.51 2.80 -4.55
N SER A 3 -46.18 1.85 -3.67
CA SER A 3 -44.95 1.89 -2.87
C SER A 3 -43.86 1.13 -3.63
N THR A 4 -43.37 1.74 -4.71
CA THR A 4 -42.21 1.24 -5.46
C THR A 4 -41.00 1.16 -4.56
N PHE A 5 -40.51 -0.07 -4.42
CA PHE A 5 -39.16 -0.48 -4.01
C PHE A 5 -38.11 0.62 -4.20
N VAL A 6 -37.72 1.29 -3.12
CA VAL A 6 -36.41 1.94 -3.04
C VAL A 6 -35.39 0.81 -2.99
N SER A 7 -34.87 0.41 -4.16
CA SER A 7 -33.74 -0.50 -4.23
C SER A 7 -32.57 0.19 -3.54
N LYS A 8 -32.18 -0.35 -2.39
CA LYS A 8 -30.98 0.06 -1.68
C LYS A 8 -29.79 -0.34 -2.56
N THR A 9 -29.35 0.55 -3.43
CA THR A 9 -28.08 0.40 -4.15
C THR A 9 -26.97 0.47 -3.11
N ASN A 10 -26.62 -0.70 -2.56
CA ASN A 10 -25.42 -0.90 -1.76
C ASN A 10 -24.21 -0.73 -2.69
N ASN A 11 -23.95 0.50 -3.10
CA ASN A 11 -22.69 0.87 -3.72
C ASN A 11 -21.63 0.71 -2.62
N LYS A 12 -21.01 -0.46 -2.53
CA LYS A 12 -19.88 -0.71 -1.63
C LYS A 12 -18.66 -0.01 -2.22
N THR A 13 -18.67 1.31 -2.13
CA THR A 13 -17.58 2.18 -2.59
C THR A 13 -16.38 2.01 -1.68
N THR A 14 -15.57 0.98 -1.95
CA THR A 14 -14.30 0.66 -1.28
C THR A 14 -14.40 0.40 0.23
N THR A 15 -13.77 -0.67 0.69
CA THR A 15 -13.69 -0.92 2.13
C THR A 15 -12.61 0.01 2.71
N TRP A 16 -12.99 1.22 3.16
CA TRP A 16 -12.13 2.18 3.86
C TRP A 16 -11.29 1.55 4.98
N LYS A 17 -11.81 0.47 5.59
CA LYS A 17 -11.13 -0.34 6.61
C LYS A 17 -9.85 -1.01 6.11
N VAL A 18 -9.68 -1.22 4.81
CA VAL A 18 -8.45 -1.78 4.21
C VAL A 18 -7.34 -0.74 4.23
N VAL A 19 -7.69 0.54 4.10
CA VAL A 19 -6.72 1.61 3.85
C VAL A 19 -6.19 2.25 5.12
N LEU A 20 -7.04 2.33 6.16
CA LEU A 20 -6.66 2.81 7.49
C LEU A 20 -5.36 2.22 8.05
N PRO A 21 -5.14 0.89 8.03
CA PRO A 21 -3.90 0.33 8.57
C PRO A 21 -2.66 0.79 7.80
N PHE A 22 -2.74 1.04 6.49
CA PHE A 22 -1.61 1.57 5.71
C PHE A 22 -1.22 2.98 6.15
N TYR A 23 -2.21 3.88 6.29
CA TYR A 23 -1.95 5.24 6.74
C TYR A 23 -1.49 5.28 8.21
N GLY A 24 -2.09 4.48 9.08
CA GLY A 24 -1.67 4.37 10.47
C GLY A 24 -0.23 3.87 10.60
N TYR A 25 0.11 2.81 9.88
CA TYR A 25 1.47 2.28 9.85
C TYR A 25 2.46 3.31 9.27
N GLY A 26 2.08 3.99 8.19
CA GLY A 26 2.90 5.03 7.57
C GLY A 26 3.16 6.21 8.50
N ALA A 27 2.14 6.69 9.21
CA ALA A 27 2.26 7.77 10.18
C ALA A 27 3.17 7.38 11.36
N ILE A 28 3.00 6.17 11.91
CA ILE A 28 3.85 5.65 12.99
C ILE A 28 5.30 5.52 12.51
N SER A 29 5.52 4.95 11.32
CA SER A 29 6.86 4.81 10.73
C SER A 29 7.52 6.15 10.50
N PHE A 30 6.77 7.16 10.04
CA PHE A 30 7.27 8.52 9.87
C PHE A 30 7.68 9.16 11.20
N LEU A 31 6.87 8.99 12.25
CA LEU A 31 7.17 9.53 13.58
C LEU A 31 8.43 8.88 14.15
N ILE A 32 8.53 7.55 14.09
CA ILE A 32 9.71 6.81 14.54
C ILE A 32 10.95 7.23 13.74
N ALA A 33 10.86 7.30 12.41
CA ALA A 33 11.97 7.71 11.57
C ALA A 33 12.41 9.15 11.85
N SER A 34 11.48 10.08 12.05
CA SER A 34 11.77 11.47 12.39
C SER A 34 12.45 11.59 13.75
N PHE A 35 11.98 10.84 14.74
CA PHE A 35 12.62 10.77 16.06
C PHE A 35 14.04 10.21 15.97
N LEU A 36 14.23 9.08 15.28
CA LEU A 36 15.55 8.47 15.07
C LEU A 36 16.50 9.40 14.31
N LEU A 37 16.00 10.17 13.34
CA LEU A 37 16.77 11.15 12.58
C LEU A 37 17.31 12.26 13.48
N VAL A 38 16.46 12.83 14.35
CA VAL A 38 16.87 13.85 15.33
C VAL A 38 17.91 13.29 16.30
N CYS A 39 17.69 12.08 16.82
CA CYS A 39 18.67 11.42 17.69
C CYS A 39 19.99 11.10 16.99
N SER A 40 19.99 10.93 15.66
CA SER A 40 21.14 10.56 14.84
C SER A 40 21.77 11.77 14.13
N THR A 41 21.57 13.00 14.61
CA THR A 41 22.07 14.22 13.95
C THR A 41 23.61 14.24 13.81
N ASN A 42 24.35 13.76 14.82
CA ASN A 42 25.83 13.69 14.80
C ASN A 42 26.39 12.71 13.76
N ASN A 43 25.55 11.78 13.32
CA ASN A 43 25.87 10.67 12.45
C ASN A 43 25.68 11.03 10.96
N ILE A 44 24.82 12.01 10.68
CA ILE A 44 24.49 12.48 9.32
C ILE A 44 25.61 13.36 8.73
N THR A 45 26.37 14.06 9.58
CA THR A 45 27.45 14.96 9.15
C THR A 45 28.77 14.25 8.85
N GLN A 46 28.85 12.95 9.12
CA GLN A 46 30.03 12.13 8.84
C GLN A 46 29.99 11.61 7.40
N HIS A 47 31.15 11.54 6.74
CA HIS A 47 31.25 11.14 5.33
C HIS A 47 31.13 9.61 5.10
N TYR A 48 31.01 8.82 6.18
CA TYR A 48 31.00 7.36 6.11
C TYR A 48 29.59 6.77 6.15
N PHE A 49 29.43 5.65 5.42
CA PHE A 49 28.21 4.85 5.43
C PHE A 49 27.93 4.31 6.84
N GLN A 50 26.88 4.82 7.47
CA GLN A 50 26.47 4.37 8.80
C GLN A 50 25.20 3.50 8.75
N PRO A 51 25.19 2.37 9.47
CA PRO A 51 24.06 1.44 9.50
C PRO A 51 22.74 2.10 9.96
N ASN A 52 22.84 3.00 10.95
CA ASN A 52 21.70 3.73 11.49
C ASN A 52 21.02 4.62 10.44
N THR A 53 21.82 5.38 9.68
CA THR A 53 21.31 6.24 8.59
C THR A 53 20.64 5.39 7.51
N LEU A 54 21.22 4.23 7.17
CA LEU A 54 20.62 3.29 6.22
C LEU A 54 19.24 2.80 6.71
N ALA A 55 19.13 2.43 7.98
CA ALA A 55 17.87 1.99 8.59
C ALA A 55 16.81 3.10 8.56
N ILE A 56 17.18 4.34 8.91
CA ILE A 56 16.27 5.51 8.91
C ILE A 56 15.75 5.79 7.50
N VAL A 57 16.62 5.81 6.49
CA VAL A 57 16.23 6.07 5.10
C VAL A 57 15.23 5.01 4.61
N HIS A 58 15.47 3.73 4.92
CA HIS A 58 14.54 2.67 4.52
C HIS A 58 13.23 2.70 5.31
N LEU A 59 13.25 3.09 6.58
CA LEU A 59 12.03 3.30 7.36
C LEU A 59 11.20 4.48 6.80
N MET A 60 11.85 5.56 6.36
CA MET A 60 11.15 6.66 5.67
C MET A 60 10.61 6.23 4.30
N ALA A 61 11.43 5.61 3.46
CA ALA A 61 11.04 5.25 2.10
C ALA A 61 10.01 4.12 2.05
N LEU A 62 10.25 3.03 2.78
CA LEU A 62 9.41 1.83 2.77
C LEU A 62 8.31 1.90 3.84
N GLY A 63 8.65 2.30 5.06
CA GLY A 63 7.71 2.39 6.18
C GLY A 63 6.67 3.48 6.00
N TRP A 64 7.09 4.69 5.63
CA TRP A 64 6.18 5.80 5.39
C TRP A 64 5.76 5.92 3.92
N GLY A 65 6.68 6.23 3.01
CA GLY A 65 6.36 6.57 1.63
C GLY A 65 5.60 5.45 0.90
N THR A 66 6.15 4.24 0.92
CA THR A 66 5.55 3.09 0.22
C THR A 66 4.19 2.72 0.82
N MET A 67 4.03 2.76 2.14
CA MET A 67 2.75 2.46 2.79
C MET A 67 1.68 3.51 2.47
N VAL A 68 2.04 4.80 2.41
CA VAL A 68 1.13 5.86 1.97
C VAL A 68 0.73 5.67 0.51
N ILE A 69 1.68 5.34 -0.38
CA ILE A 69 1.41 5.08 -1.80
C ILE A 69 0.46 3.88 -1.95
N LEU A 70 0.74 2.77 -1.26
CA LEU A 70 -0.13 1.59 -1.28
C LEU A 70 -1.50 1.89 -0.67
N GLY A 71 -1.59 2.67 0.40
CA GLY A 71 -2.87 3.09 0.95
C GLY A 71 -3.69 3.92 -0.06
N ALA A 72 -3.08 4.97 -0.61
CA ALA A 72 -3.73 5.85 -1.57
C ALA A 72 -4.19 5.10 -2.83
N SER A 73 -3.38 4.17 -3.33
CA SER A 73 -3.72 3.41 -4.52
C SER A 73 -4.90 2.47 -4.31
N HIS A 74 -5.10 1.89 -3.11
CA HIS A 74 -6.29 1.09 -2.82
C HIS A 74 -7.59 1.93 -2.86
N GLN A 75 -7.51 3.25 -2.72
CA GLN A 75 -8.65 4.17 -2.90
C GLN A 75 -8.79 4.65 -4.35
N LEU A 76 -7.67 5.03 -4.98
CA LEU A 76 -7.66 5.60 -6.32
C LEU A 76 -7.94 4.55 -7.42
N VAL A 77 -7.44 3.32 -7.27
CA VAL A 77 -7.57 2.28 -8.29
C VAL A 77 -9.05 1.92 -8.54
N PRO A 78 -9.88 1.63 -7.52
CA PRO A 78 -11.31 1.38 -7.72
C PRO A 78 -12.06 2.52 -8.40
N VAL A 79 -11.70 3.76 -8.06
CA VAL A 79 -12.28 4.97 -8.66
C VAL A 79 -11.92 5.04 -10.14
N LEU A 80 -10.67 4.73 -10.50
CA LEU A 80 -10.19 4.76 -11.89
C LEU A 80 -10.81 3.65 -12.76
N ILE A 81 -11.01 2.46 -12.20
CA ILE A 81 -11.55 1.31 -12.96
C ILE A 81 -13.08 1.24 -12.93
N GLU A 82 -13.75 2.10 -12.15
CA GLU A 82 -15.20 2.10 -11.88
C GLU A 82 -15.73 0.74 -11.42
N GLN A 83 -14.87 -0.04 -10.77
CA GLN A 83 -15.16 -1.39 -10.29
C GLN A 83 -14.48 -1.63 -8.93
N GLU A 84 -15.04 -2.54 -8.14
CA GLU A 84 -14.42 -2.95 -6.88
C GLU A 84 -13.11 -3.73 -7.14
N LEU A 85 -12.15 -3.64 -6.21
CA LEU A 85 -10.95 -4.49 -6.24
C LEU A 85 -11.36 -5.96 -6.24
N TYR A 86 -10.64 -6.76 -7.03
CA TYR A 86 -10.87 -8.21 -7.16
C TYR A 86 -10.92 -8.93 -5.81
N SER A 87 -9.97 -8.62 -4.92
CA SER A 87 -9.95 -9.23 -3.58
C SER A 87 -9.35 -8.30 -2.54
N ASN A 88 -10.19 -7.86 -1.60
CA ASN A 88 -9.74 -7.16 -0.39
C ASN A 88 -8.78 -8.02 0.46
N LYS A 89 -8.90 -9.36 0.39
CA LYS A 89 -8.01 -10.28 1.12
C LYS A 89 -6.57 -10.22 0.59
N LEU A 90 -6.38 -10.06 -0.72
CA LEU A 90 -5.04 -9.91 -1.31
C LEU A 90 -4.41 -8.56 -0.94
N GLY A 91 -5.21 -7.50 -0.83
CA GLY A 91 -4.76 -6.20 -0.32
C GLY A 91 -4.26 -6.30 1.13
N TYR A 92 -5.02 -6.96 2.00
CA TYR A 92 -4.57 -7.23 3.38
C TYR A 92 -3.34 -8.14 3.44
N LEU A 93 -3.23 -9.14 2.56
CA LEU A 93 -2.04 -10.00 2.50
C LEU A 93 -0.79 -9.20 2.13
N SER A 94 -0.89 -8.33 1.12
CA SER A 94 0.20 -7.41 0.75
C SER A 94 0.57 -6.50 1.92
N PHE A 95 -0.43 -5.93 2.62
CA PHE A 95 -0.19 -5.15 3.84
C PHE A 95 0.59 -5.95 4.88
N CYS A 96 0.13 -7.14 5.25
CA CYS A 96 0.77 -7.96 6.28
C CYS A 96 2.22 -8.32 5.91
N LEU A 97 2.46 -8.68 4.65
CA LEU A 97 3.80 -8.99 4.15
C LEU A 97 4.73 -7.78 4.24
N ALA A 98 4.25 -6.59 3.84
CA ALA A 98 5.03 -5.36 3.94
C ALA A 98 5.23 -4.92 5.41
N ALA A 99 4.19 -5.02 6.25
CA ALA A 99 4.23 -4.64 7.66
C ALA A 99 5.15 -5.52 8.49
N ILE A 100 5.39 -6.78 8.09
CA ILE A 100 6.38 -7.67 8.73
C ILE A 100 7.76 -7.49 8.09
N GLY A 101 7.82 -7.32 6.76
CA GLY A 101 9.08 -7.19 6.03
C GLY A 101 9.85 -5.91 6.37
N ILE A 102 9.17 -4.78 6.55
CA ILE A 102 9.79 -3.47 6.83
C ILE A 102 10.51 -3.46 8.18
N PRO A 103 9.90 -3.83 9.32
CA PRO A 103 10.60 -3.85 10.60
C PRO A 103 11.76 -4.83 10.59
N LEU A 104 11.62 -5.98 9.93
CA LEU A 104 12.68 -6.98 9.83
C LEU A 104 13.90 -6.47 9.03
N LEU A 105 13.65 -5.76 7.92
CA LEU A 105 14.70 -5.13 7.12
C LEU A 105 15.38 -3.99 7.90
N VAL A 106 14.58 -3.10 8.52
CA VAL A 106 15.09 -1.95 9.28
C VAL A 106 15.92 -2.41 10.48
N TYR A 107 15.48 -3.46 11.18
CA TYR A 107 16.23 -4.07 12.26
C TYR A 107 17.58 -4.65 11.79
N GLY A 108 17.58 -5.36 10.66
CA GLY A 108 18.81 -5.88 10.05
C GLY A 108 19.79 -4.77 9.70
N PHE A 109 19.32 -3.64 9.16
CA PHE A 109 20.18 -2.48 8.89
C PHE A 109 20.67 -1.78 10.15
N TYR A 110 19.82 -1.67 11.19
CA TYR A 110 20.19 -0.99 12.42
C TYR A 110 21.32 -1.72 13.17
N ILE A 111 21.27 -3.05 13.22
CA ILE A 111 22.31 -3.89 13.85
C ILE A 111 23.48 -4.17 12.90
N PHE A 112 23.38 -3.74 11.64
CA PHE A 112 24.34 -4.05 10.58
C PHE A 112 24.47 -5.57 10.33
N ASP A 113 23.38 -6.31 10.47
CA ASP A 113 23.27 -7.72 10.12
C ASP A 113 22.66 -7.90 8.72
N MET A 114 23.54 -8.04 7.73
CA MET A 114 23.21 -8.34 6.33
C MET A 114 22.98 -9.84 6.08
N GLY A 115 22.90 -10.64 7.15
CA GLY A 115 22.64 -12.07 7.13
C GLY A 115 21.18 -12.40 6.85
N TRP A 116 20.56 -13.13 7.75
CA TRP A 116 19.18 -13.59 7.60
C TRP A 116 18.13 -12.46 7.65
N PRO A 117 18.12 -11.54 8.64
CA PRO A 117 17.00 -10.60 8.82
C PRO A 117 16.83 -9.67 7.62
N SER A 118 17.91 -9.06 7.13
CA SER A 118 17.87 -8.17 5.97
C SER A 118 17.39 -8.88 4.69
N LYS A 119 17.85 -10.13 4.46
CA LYS A 119 17.47 -10.92 3.28
C LYS A 119 15.98 -11.29 3.29
N TRP A 120 15.45 -11.73 4.43
CA TRP A 120 14.04 -12.09 4.53
C TRP A 120 13.14 -10.88 4.54
N GLY A 121 13.54 -9.78 5.20
CA GLY A 121 12.83 -8.51 5.15
C GLY A 121 12.64 -8.03 3.72
N GLY A 122 13.72 -7.99 2.93
CA GLY A 122 13.67 -7.59 1.52
C GLY A 122 12.78 -8.50 0.66
N ARG A 123 12.90 -9.82 0.82
CA ARG A 123 12.06 -10.80 0.09
C ARG A 123 10.57 -10.63 0.39
N LEU A 124 10.21 -10.42 1.66
CA LEU A 124 8.82 -10.20 2.07
C LEU A 124 8.24 -8.94 1.45
N ILE A 125 9.01 -7.85 1.40
CA ILE A 125 8.57 -6.59 0.78
C ILE A 125 8.38 -6.77 -0.73
N ILE A 126 9.30 -7.44 -1.41
CA ILE A 126 9.16 -7.75 -2.85
C ILE A 126 7.91 -8.59 -3.09
N LEU A 127 7.68 -9.63 -2.26
CA LEU A 127 6.50 -10.47 -2.37
C LEU A 127 5.21 -9.67 -2.12
N ALA A 128 5.20 -8.73 -1.17
CA ALA A 128 4.08 -7.84 -0.91
C ALA A 128 3.71 -7.02 -2.15
N ILE A 129 4.71 -6.45 -2.83
CA ILE A 129 4.53 -5.67 -4.07
C ILE A 129 3.99 -6.56 -5.19
N ILE A 130 4.54 -7.77 -5.37
CA ILE A 130 4.08 -8.72 -6.39
C ILE A 130 2.59 -9.08 -6.17
N VAL A 131 2.22 -9.41 -4.92
CA VAL A 131 0.82 -9.72 -4.57
C VAL A 131 -0.11 -8.54 -4.86
N TYR A 132 0.33 -7.32 -4.54
CA TYR A 132 -0.44 -6.11 -4.80
C TYR A 132 -0.61 -5.84 -6.31
N LEU A 133 0.47 -5.93 -7.08
CA LEU A 133 0.43 -5.77 -8.54
C LEU A 133 -0.47 -6.82 -9.19
N PHE A 134 -0.39 -8.08 -8.74
CA PHE A 134 -1.28 -9.14 -9.20
C PHE A 134 -2.75 -8.83 -8.89
N ASN A 135 -3.04 -8.31 -7.70
CA ASN A 135 -4.40 -7.92 -7.31
C ASN A 135 -4.96 -6.83 -8.24
N ILE A 136 -4.14 -5.83 -8.57
CA ILE A 136 -4.54 -4.75 -9.49
C ILE A 136 -4.68 -5.26 -10.91
N ALA A 137 -3.70 -5.99 -11.44
CA ALA A 137 -3.73 -6.52 -12.80
C ALA A 137 -4.98 -7.38 -13.03
N LYS A 138 -5.33 -8.22 -12.05
CA LYS A 138 -6.55 -9.03 -12.10
C LYS A 138 -7.83 -8.19 -12.01
N SER A 139 -7.83 -7.14 -11.18
CA SER A 139 -8.96 -6.20 -11.10
C SER A 139 -9.17 -5.48 -12.43
N MET A 140 -8.10 -5.06 -13.10
CA MET A 140 -8.16 -4.41 -14.42
C MET A 140 -8.57 -5.38 -15.53
N SER A 141 -8.08 -6.62 -15.52
CA SER A 141 -8.42 -7.62 -16.54
C SER A 141 -9.88 -8.10 -16.45
N MET A 142 -10.51 -7.98 -15.27
CA MET A 142 -11.93 -8.27 -15.10
C MET A 142 -12.84 -7.08 -15.47
N ARG A 143 -12.25 -5.95 -15.86
CA ARG A 143 -12.97 -4.79 -16.37
C ARG A 143 -13.60 -5.12 -17.71
N LYS A 144 -14.83 -5.63 -17.65
CA LYS A 144 -15.73 -5.70 -18.79
C LYS A 144 -16.08 -4.25 -19.16
N GLN A 145 -15.38 -3.68 -20.15
CA GLN A 145 -15.84 -2.47 -20.81
C GLN A 145 -17.17 -2.80 -21.49
N GLU A 146 -18.28 -2.59 -20.80
CA GLU A 146 -19.52 -2.23 -21.47
C GLU A 146 -19.84 -0.80 -21.08
N ASN A 147 -19.36 0.13 -21.89
CA ASN A 147 -19.90 1.48 -21.91
C ASN A 147 -21.34 1.40 -22.43
N ILE A 148 -22.26 1.03 -21.54
CA ILE A 148 -23.72 1.11 -21.75
C ILE A 148 -24.13 2.53 -22.19
N HIS A 149 -23.36 3.54 -21.81
CA HIS A 149 -23.50 4.92 -22.28
C HIS A 149 -23.15 5.14 -23.77
N THR A 150 -22.21 4.38 -24.33
CA THR A 150 -21.86 4.46 -25.77
C THR A 150 -22.92 3.78 -26.63
N VAL A 151 -23.49 2.66 -26.17
CA VAL A 151 -24.62 2.02 -26.85
C VAL A 151 -25.87 2.90 -26.83
N PHE A 152 -26.11 3.61 -25.70
CA PHE A 152 -27.24 4.54 -25.60
C PHE A 152 -27.10 5.75 -26.53
N LEU A 153 -25.90 6.33 -26.66
CA LEU A 153 -25.65 7.44 -27.58
C LEU A 153 -25.74 7.03 -29.06
N ILE A 154 -25.32 5.81 -29.40
CA ILE A 154 -25.38 5.28 -30.78
C ILE A 154 -26.82 4.91 -31.18
N THR A 155 -27.65 4.48 -30.23
CA THR A 155 -29.06 4.13 -30.52
C THR A 155 -29.99 5.35 -30.52
N ALA A 156 -29.59 6.43 -29.85
CA ALA A 156 -30.35 7.69 -29.79
C ALA A 156 -30.12 8.63 -30.99
N THR A 157 -29.24 8.26 -31.93
CA THR A 157 -29.03 8.95 -33.22
C THR A 157 -29.63 8.12 -34.34
#